data_AF-A0A834SKN0-F1
#
_entry.id   AF-A0A834SKN0-F1
#
_cell.length_a   1.000
_cell.length_b   1.000
_cell.length_c   1.000
_cell.angle_alpha   90.00
_cell.angle_beta   90.00
_cell.angle_gamma   90.00
#
_symmetry.space_group_name_H-M   'P 1'
#
loop_
_entity.id
_entity.type
_entity.pdbx_description
1 polymer ?
#
loop_
_entity_poly.entity_id
_entity_poly.type
_entity_poly.pdbx_seq_one_letter_code
_entity_poly.pdbx_strand_id
1 'polypeptide(L)'
;MGIALLRMIPKRPLIATVAYSLAFAISSPVGVGIGIAIDSTTQGRTADWIYAISMSIACGVFMYVAINHLISKGFNPQTNNHFDTPAFKFLAVLSGVAVIAIVMIWD
;
A
#
# COMPACT_ATOMS: atom_id res chain seq x y z
N MET A 1 -4.36 3.96 0.10
CA MET A 1 -5.08 5.06 -0.59
C MET A 1 -5.99 5.92 0.32
N GLY A 2 -6.24 5.57 1.58
CA GLY A 2 -7.07 6.40 2.48
C GLY A 2 -6.48 7.78 2.80
N ILE A 3 -5.15 7.89 2.92
CA ILE A 3 -4.42 9.14 3.24
C ILE A 3 -4.66 10.29 2.26
N ALA A 4 -4.85 10.01 0.97
CA ALA A 4 -5.10 11.06 -0.03
C ALA A 4 -6.53 11.64 0.06
N LEU A 5 -7.51 10.85 0.51
CA LEU A 5 -8.89 11.30 0.75
C LEU A 5 -9.04 12.03 2.09
N LEU A 6 -8.23 11.66 3.10
CA LEU A 6 -8.18 12.35 4.40
C LEU A 6 -7.74 13.80 4.30
N ARG A 7 -6.91 14.12 3.31
CA ARG A 7 -6.49 15.50 3.03
C ARG A 7 -7.58 16.36 2.38
N MET A 8 -8.66 15.74 1.87
CA MET A 8 -9.74 16.41 1.14
C MET A 8 -10.99 16.68 1.99
N ILE A 9 -11.10 16.10 3.20
CA ILE A 9 -12.25 16.29 4.10
C ILE A 9 -11.79 17.03 5.38
N PRO A 10 -11.99 18.36 5.47
CA PRO A 10 -11.36 19.19 6.49
C PRO A 10 -12.02 19.12 7.88
N LYS A 11 -13.17 18.44 8.04
CA LYS A 11 -13.98 18.57 9.27
C LYS A 11 -13.69 17.53 10.36
N ARG A 12 -13.22 16.31 10.06
CA ARG A 12 -12.89 15.26 11.07
C ARG A 12 -11.84 14.22 10.59
N PRO A 13 -10.53 14.56 10.57
CA PRO A 13 -9.50 13.73 9.97
C PRO A 13 -9.30 12.37 10.68
N LEU A 14 -9.44 12.29 12.02
CA LEU A 14 -9.22 11.04 12.74
C LEU A 14 -10.30 9.99 12.49
N ILE A 15 -11.57 10.36 12.54
CA ILE A 15 -12.69 9.42 12.33
C ILE A 15 -12.69 8.90 10.89
N ALA A 16 -12.43 9.78 9.92
CA ALA A 16 -12.27 9.34 8.54
C ALA A 16 -11.06 8.40 8.39
N THR A 17 -9.95 8.65 9.10
CA THR A 17 -8.76 7.77 9.03
C THR A 17 -9.09 6.38 9.54
N VAL A 18 -9.79 6.31 10.67
CA VAL A 18 -10.25 5.06 11.26
C VAL A 18 -11.22 4.36 10.32
N ALA A 19 -12.23 5.04 9.78
CA ALA A 19 -13.20 4.43 8.88
C ALA A 19 -12.56 3.88 7.59
N TYR A 20 -11.65 4.64 6.96
CA TYR A 20 -10.97 4.19 5.74
C TYR A 20 -9.93 3.10 5.99
N SER A 21 -9.22 3.15 7.13
CA SER A 21 -8.29 2.08 7.50
C SER A 21 -9.04 0.78 7.82
N LEU A 22 -10.21 0.85 8.45
CA LEU A 22 -11.09 -0.30 8.66
C LEU A 22 -11.65 -0.86 7.35
N ALA A 23 -12.09 0.00 6.42
CA ALA A 23 -12.54 -0.44 5.11
C ALA A 23 -11.41 -1.14 4.32
N PHE A 24 -10.19 -0.62 4.42
CA PHE A 24 -9.00 -1.27 3.84
C PHE A 24 -8.66 -2.58 4.54
N ALA A 25 -8.76 -2.63 5.87
CA ALA A 25 -8.54 -3.84 6.65
C ALA A 25 -9.55 -4.95 6.31
N ILE A 26 -10.80 -4.61 5.98
CA ILE A 26 -11.82 -5.57 5.53
C ILE A 26 -11.55 -6.03 4.07
N SER A 27 -10.97 -5.17 3.24
CA SER A 27 -10.60 -5.53 1.86
C SER A 27 -9.54 -6.63 1.80
N SER A 28 -8.62 -6.70 2.78
CA SER A 28 -7.56 -7.70 2.80
C SER A 28 -8.07 -9.14 2.95
N PRO A 29 -8.94 -9.49 3.94
CA PRO A 29 -9.58 -10.80 4.04
C PRO A 29 -10.40 -11.18 2.81
N VAL A 30 -11.08 -10.22 2.17
CA VAL A 30 -11.84 -10.48 0.93
C VAL A 30 -10.91 -10.90 -0.20
N GLY A 31 -9.77 -10.19 -0.37
CA GLY A 31 -8.75 -10.56 -1.34
C GLY A 31 -8.15 -11.95 -1.08
N VAL A 32 -7.86 -12.26 0.19
CA VAL A 32 -7.38 -13.60 0.59
C VAL A 32 -8.43 -14.68 0.30
N GLY A 33 -9.71 -14.43 0.60
CA GLY A 33 -10.80 -15.37 0.32
C GLY A 33 -10.97 -15.66 -1.17
N ILE A 34 -10.86 -14.63 -2.03
CA ILE A 34 -10.86 -14.80 -3.49
C ILE A 34 -9.64 -15.62 -3.94
N GLY A 35 -8.46 -15.33 -3.38
CA GLY A 35 -7.24 -16.08 -3.67
C GLY A 35 -7.36 -17.57 -3.34
N ILE A 36 -7.90 -17.90 -2.15
CA ILE A 36 -8.17 -19.28 -1.72
C ILE A 36 -9.21 -19.96 -2.62
N ALA A 37 -10.28 -19.25 -3.01
CA ALA A 37 -11.29 -19.80 -3.90
C ALA A 37 -10.72 -20.16 -5.28
N ILE A 38 -9.87 -19.29 -5.84
CA ILE A 38 -9.16 -19.55 -7.10
C ILE A 38 -8.22 -20.74 -6.94
N ASP A 39 -7.36 -20.73 -5.91
CA ASP A 39 -6.39 -21.80 -5.63
C ASP A 39 -7.07 -23.16 -5.47
N SER A 40 -8.23 -23.21 -4.81
CA SER A 40 -9.02 -24.44 -4.66
C SER A 40 -9.63 -24.97 -5.96
N THR A 41 -9.81 -24.11 -6.97
CA THR A 41 -10.44 -24.48 -8.26
C THR A 41 -9.40 -24.74 -9.35
N THR A 42 -8.20 -24.16 -9.24
CA THR A 42 -7.12 -24.31 -10.21
C THR A 42 -6.00 -25.19 -9.66
N GLN A 43 -5.72 -26.33 -10.30
CA GLN A 43 -4.64 -27.24 -9.90
C GLN A 43 -3.48 -27.21 -10.92
N GLY A 44 -2.25 -27.23 -10.43
CA GLY A 44 -1.03 -27.35 -11.25
C GLY A 44 -0.56 -26.05 -11.92
N ARG A 45 0.15 -26.16 -13.06
CA ARG A 45 0.84 -25.03 -13.75
C ARG A 45 -0.06 -23.81 -13.99
N THR A 46 -1.35 -23.99 -14.20
CA THR A 46 -2.29 -22.88 -14.42
C THR A 46 -2.45 -22.00 -13.18
N ALA A 47 -2.43 -22.58 -11.97
CA ALA A 47 -2.45 -21.83 -10.71
C ALA A 47 -1.19 -20.98 -10.55
N ASP A 48 -0.02 -21.53 -10.89
CA ASP A 48 1.25 -20.80 -10.83
C ASP A 48 1.26 -19.58 -11.78
N TRP A 49 0.73 -19.74 -13.00
CA TRP A 49 0.60 -18.64 -13.96
C TRP A 49 -0.39 -17.58 -13.49
N ILE A 50 -1.54 -17.98 -12.93
CA ILE A 50 -2.53 -17.05 -12.38
C ILE A 50 -1.96 -16.31 -11.18
N TYR A 51 -1.23 -17.00 -10.30
CA TYR A 51 -0.55 -16.40 -9.16
C TYR A 51 0.49 -15.39 -9.62
N ALA A 52 1.38 -15.76 -10.55
CA ALA A 52 2.42 -14.88 -11.06
C ALA A 52 1.84 -13.59 -11.70
N ILE A 53 0.78 -13.72 -12.49
CA ILE A 53 0.12 -12.57 -13.13
C ILE A 53 -0.60 -11.70 -12.08
N SER A 54 -1.36 -12.32 -11.18
CA SER A 54 -2.10 -11.61 -10.12
C SER A 54 -1.16 -10.86 -9.17
N MET A 55 -0.08 -11.50 -8.75
CA MET A 55 0.94 -10.90 -7.88
C MET A 55 1.66 -9.75 -8.60
N SER A 56 2.01 -9.93 -9.89
CA SER A 56 2.62 -8.88 -10.71
C SER A 56 1.72 -7.65 -10.84
N ILE A 57 0.42 -7.84 -11.09
CA ILE A 57 -0.55 -6.73 -11.18
C ILE A 57 -0.70 -6.04 -9.82
N ALA A 58 -0.83 -6.81 -8.74
CA ALA A 58 -0.91 -6.25 -7.39
C ALA A 58 0.32 -5.39 -7.07
N CYS A 59 1.52 -5.92 -7.32
CA CYS A 59 2.78 -5.21 -7.11
C CYS A 59 2.86 -3.92 -7.95
N GLY A 60 2.49 -3.99 -9.24
CA GLY A 60 2.47 -2.83 -10.14
C GLY A 60 1.51 -1.72 -9.70
N VAL A 61 0.29 -2.07 -9.28
CA VAL A 61 -0.68 -1.11 -8.75
C VAL A 61 -0.17 -0.48 -7.45
N PHE A 62 0.41 -1.26 -6.56
CA PHE A 62 1.01 -0.75 -5.33
C PHE A 62 2.16 0.23 -5.61
N MET A 63 3.04 -0.09 -6.56
CA MET A 63 4.16 0.77 -6.94
C MET A 63 3.66 2.08 -7.57
N TYR A 64 2.66 2.02 -8.46
CA TYR A 64 2.04 3.22 -9.03
C TYR A 64 1.41 4.12 -7.95
N VAL A 65 0.64 3.52 -7.03
CA VAL A 65 0.00 4.26 -5.93
C VAL A 65 1.05 4.88 -5.01
N ALA A 66 2.14 4.16 -4.71
CA ALA A 66 3.22 4.69 -3.88
C ALA A 66 3.85 5.93 -4.52
N ILE A 67 4.20 5.86 -5.81
CA ILE A 67 4.81 6.99 -6.52
C ILE A 67 3.84 8.16 -6.65
N ASN A 68 2.62 7.91 -7.13
CA ASN A 68 1.69 8.97 -7.50
C ASN A 68 0.99 9.60 -6.28
N HIS A 69 0.64 8.80 -5.26
CA HIS A 69 -0.07 9.32 -4.09
C HIS A 69 0.83 9.63 -2.88
N LEU A 70 1.91 8.89 -2.63
CA LEU A 70 2.79 9.18 -1.49
C LEU A 70 3.86 10.21 -1.87
N ILE A 71 4.54 10.03 -3.00
CA ILE A 71 5.67 10.91 -3.36
C ILE A 71 5.17 12.21 -3.98
N SER A 72 4.23 12.16 -4.93
CA SER A 72 3.75 13.37 -5.63
C SER A 72 2.72 14.19 -4.83
N LYS A 73 1.81 13.56 -4.07
CA LYS A 73 0.75 14.25 -3.31
C LYS A 73 0.93 14.25 -1.79
N GLY A 74 1.82 13.41 -1.24
CA GLY A 74 2.02 13.28 0.21
C GLY A 74 2.82 14.42 0.82
N PHE A 75 3.73 15.04 0.06
CA PHE A 75 4.64 16.06 0.57
C PHE A 75 4.43 17.44 -0.05
N ASN A 76 3.27 18.04 0.20
CA ASN A 76 3.13 19.50 0.11
C ASN A 76 3.01 20.05 1.54
N PRO A 77 4.11 20.43 2.20
CA PRO A 77 4.05 21.06 3.51
C PRO A 77 3.39 22.45 3.40
N GLN A 78 2.47 22.77 4.31
CA GLN A 78 1.95 24.14 4.45
C GLN A 78 2.96 25.10 5.08
N THR A 79 4.10 24.61 5.60
CA THR A 79 5.13 25.40 6.27
C THR A 79 6.52 24.84 5.96
N ASN A 80 7.45 25.72 5.58
CA ASN A 80 8.81 25.37 5.20
C ASN A 80 9.56 24.78 6.43
N ASN A 81 9.65 23.45 6.50
CA ASN A 81 10.34 22.74 7.57
C ASN A 81 11.58 22.03 7.02
N HIS A 82 12.68 22.02 7.77
CA HIS A 82 13.99 21.50 7.32
C HIS A 82 13.97 20.03 6.88
N PHE A 83 12.96 19.27 7.35
CA PHE A 83 12.74 17.85 7.06
C PHE A 83 12.03 17.56 5.72
N ASP A 84 11.68 18.59 4.93
CA ASP A 84 11.08 18.39 3.60
C ASP A 84 12.10 18.20 2.48
N THR A 85 13.37 17.97 2.84
CA THR A 85 14.42 17.65 1.87
C THR A 85 14.15 16.29 1.21
N PRO A 86 14.36 16.16 -0.11
CA PRO A 86 14.15 14.91 -0.84
C PRO A 86 14.97 13.74 -0.28
N ALA A 87 16.12 14.02 0.34
CA ALA A 87 16.95 13.03 1.03
C ALA A 87 16.23 12.36 2.22
N PHE A 88 15.47 13.11 3.02
CA PHE A 88 14.71 12.55 4.14
C PHE A 88 13.55 11.67 3.68
N LYS A 89 12.91 12.03 2.56
CA LYS A 89 11.86 11.19 1.93
C LYS A 89 12.44 9.89 1.42
N PHE A 90 13.62 9.95 0.82
CA PHE A 90 14.35 8.77 0.37
C PHE A 90 14.76 7.88 1.54
N LEU A 91 15.31 8.45 2.62
CA LEU A 91 15.63 7.72 3.85
C LEU A 91 14.41 7.06 4.48
N ALA A 92 13.26 7.75 4.50
CA ALA A 92 12.01 7.19 5.01
C ALA A 92 11.55 5.98 4.17
N VAL A 93 11.56 6.08 2.84
CA VAL A 93 11.24 4.96 1.95
C VAL A 93 12.23 3.81 2.13
N LEU A 94 13.53 4.11 2.18
CA LEU A 94 14.59 3.12 2.34
C LEU A 94 14.49 2.39 3.68
N SER A 95 14.16 3.10 4.76
CA SER A 95 13.89 2.49 6.06
C SER A 95 12.68 1.55 6.03
N GLY A 96 11.60 1.94 5.34
CA GLY A 96 10.42 1.08 5.17
C GLY A 96 10.74 -0.20 4.39
N VAL A 97 11.50 -0.08 3.30
CA VAL A 97 11.97 -1.23 2.52
C VAL A 97 12.87 -2.12 3.36
N ALA A 98 13.79 -1.55 4.16
CA ALA A 98 14.67 -2.31 5.03
C ALA A 98 13.90 -3.10 6.10
N VAL A 99 12.89 -2.50 6.73
CA VAL A 99 12.04 -3.19 7.72
C VAL A 99 11.28 -4.34 7.06
N ILE A 100 10.66 -4.12 5.90
CA ILE A 100 9.95 -5.19 5.17
C ILE A 100 10.92 -6.29 4.76
N ALA A 101 12.13 -5.96 4.29
CA ALA A 101 13.15 -6.94 3.92
C ALA A 101 13.59 -7.80 5.11
N ILE A 102 13.73 -7.22 6.30
CA ILE A 102 14.04 -7.98 7.52
C ILE A 102 12.89 -8.92 7.88
N VAL A 103 11.65 -8.45 7.82
CA VAL A 103 10.47 -9.29 8.09
C VAL A 103 10.42 -10.47 7.11
N MET A 104 10.69 -10.23 5.83
CA MET A 104 10.70 -11.26 4.77
C MET A 104 11.84 -12.28 4.91
N ILE A 105 12.87 -12.03 5.71
CA ILE A 105 13.90 -13.04 6.03
C ILE A 105 13.38 -14.07 7.04
N TRP A 106 12.37 -13.69 7.83
CA TRP A 106 11.81 -14.48 8.92
C TRP A 106 10.49 -15.18 8.54
N ASP A 107 9.95 -14.90 7.35
CA ASP A 107 8.81 -15.59 6.72
C ASP A 107 9.32 -16.77 5.89
#